data_AF-A0A535BL25-F1
#
_entry.id   AF-A0A535BL25-F1
#
_cell.length_a   1.000
_cell.length_b   1.000
_cell.length_c   1.000
_cell.angle_alpha   90.00
_cell.angle_beta   90.00
_cell.angle_gamma   90.00
#
_symmetry.space_group_name_H-M   'P 1'
#
loop_
_entity.id
_entity.type
_entity.pdbx_description
1 polymer ?
#
loop_
_entity_poly.entity_id
_entity_poly.type
_entity_poly.pdbx_seq_one_letter_code
_entity_poly.pdbx_strand_id
1 'polypeptide(L)'
;MKNVKLTIVGGLLAGVLIVPGLPAIADDHGHRHIPPGHLPPAGMCRIWYPGTPPGHQPPPGDCRTLSRQVPRGALLISRDRSWTYEERQRPDYYYHKHYAGRPDWHEDHRYPHDYDGRRYSRNGEIRQDRRDVRDARQDLQQDRQQLQKNRDELKKDRAELRRDIRDGASRKEIRGDRKEIREDAQKIAENRKDVRQSRNKLGDARDELRDDLRRR
;
A
#
# COMPACT_ATOMS: atom_id res chain seq x y z
N MET A 1 -51.68 -81.11 -46.34
CA MET A 1 -50.84 -81.73 -45.30
C MET A 1 -49.56 -80.91 -45.17
N LYS A 2 -49.29 -80.42 -43.95
CA LYS A 2 -48.01 -79.93 -43.41
C LYS A 2 -47.55 -78.53 -43.87
N ASN A 3 -47.28 -77.52 -43.03
CA ASN A 3 -47.44 -77.28 -41.59
C ASN A 3 -47.45 -75.74 -41.40
N VAL A 4 -48.31 -75.25 -40.50
CA VAL A 4 -48.35 -73.86 -40.02
C VAL A 4 -47.18 -73.60 -39.07
N LYS A 5 -46.54 -72.43 -39.16
CA LYS A 5 -45.85 -71.79 -38.03
C LYS A 5 -46.20 -70.30 -38.00
N LEU A 6 -47.05 -69.95 -37.05
CA LEU A 6 -47.35 -68.60 -36.61
C LEU A 6 -46.40 -68.29 -35.44
N THR A 7 -45.69 -67.16 -35.48
CA THR A 7 -45.06 -66.57 -34.29
C THR A 7 -45.14 -65.05 -34.38
N ILE A 8 -46.01 -64.49 -33.54
CA ILE A 8 -46.05 -63.08 -33.13
C ILE A 8 -45.10 -62.94 -31.94
N VAL A 9 -44.12 -62.04 -31.99
CA VAL A 9 -43.59 -61.21 -30.87
C VAL A 9 -42.81 -60.08 -31.59
N GLY A 10 -43.24 -58.83 -31.61
CA GLY A 10 -43.19 -57.91 -30.47
C GLY A 10 -41.81 -57.26 -30.38
N GLY A 11 -41.71 -55.95 -30.57
CA GLY A 11 -40.61 -55.18 -29.97
C GLY A 11 -39.89 -54.15 -30.84
N LEU A 12 -39.96 -52.92 -30.35
CA LEU A 12 -38.95 -51.86 -30.42
C LEU A 12 -38.81 -51.08 -31.74
N LEU A 13 -39.54 -49.97 -31.76
CA LEU A 13 -39.03 -48.68 -32.25
C LEU A 13 -37.63 -48.43 -31.64
N ALA A 14 -36.58 -48.87 -32.33
CA ALA A 14 -35.26 -48.32 -32.12
C ALA A 14 -35.24 -46.92 -32.74
N GLY A 15 -35.66 -45.94 -31.94
CA GLY A 15 -35.45 -44.54 -32.25
C GLY A 15 -33.96 -44.35 -32.52
N VAL A 16 -33.63 -43.99 -33.75
CA VAL A 16 -32.31 -43.47 -34.09
C VAL A 16 -32.21 -42.14 -33.33
N LEU A 17 -31.65 -42.19 -32.13
CA LEU A 17 -31.04 -41.03 -31.52
C LEU A 17 -29.86 -40.66 -32.42
N ILE A 18 -30.15 -39.83 -33.42
CA ILE A 18 -29.18 -38.90 -33.94
C ILE A 18 -28.75 -38.14 -32.69
N VAL A 19 -27.60 -38.50 -32.13
CA VAL A 19 -26.91 -37.63 -31.19
C VAL A 19 -26.52 -36.43 -32.05
N PRO A 20 -27.19 -35.27 -31.96
CA PRO A 20 -26.66 -34.09 -32.62
C PRO A 20 -25.28 -33.90 -32.00
N GLY A 21 -24.26 -33.84 -32.87
CA GLY A 21 -22.87 -33.72 -32.47
C GLY A 21 -22.76 -32.73 -31.33
N LEU A 22 -22.21 -33.19 -30.21
CA LEU A 22 -21.79 -32.29 -29.14
C LEU A 22 -21.03 -31.16 -29.82
N PRO A 23 -21.43 -29.89 -29.64
CA PRO A 23 -20.62 -28.80 -30.13
C PRO A 23 -19.25 -29.01 -29.53
N ALA A 24 -18.23 -29.01 -30.39
CA ALA A 24 -16.85 -28.93 -29.96
C ALA A 24 -16.79 -27.84 -28.88
N ILE A 25 -16.48 -28.23 -27.65
CA ILE A 25 -16.03 -27.31 -26.61
C ILE A 25 -14.69 -26.80 -27.11
N ALA A 26 -14.76 -25.82 -28.01
CA ALA A 26 -13.64 -25.00 -28.36
C ALA A 26 -13.30 -24.24 -27.08
N ASP A 27 -12.12 -24.52 -26.53
CA ASP A 27 -11.49 -23.66 -25.54
C ASP A 27 -11.43 -22.24 -26.13
N ASP A 28 -12.37 -21.39 -25.73
CA ASP A 28 -12.42 -19.98 -26.13
C ASP A 28 -11.78 -19.13 -25.04
N HIS A 29 -10.45 -19.26 -24.95
CA HIS A 29 -9.65 -18.26 -24.27
C HIS A 29 -9.62 -16.97 -25.13
N GLY A 30 -10.67 -16.17 -24.99
CA GLY A 30 -10.53 -14.73 -24.74
C GLY A 30 -10.40 -13.77 -25.92
N HIS A 31 -10.73 -14.14 -27.17
CA HIS A 31 -10.61 -13.19 -28.31
C HIS A 31 -11.77 -13.11 -29.30
N ARG A 32 -12.87 -13.86 -29.13
CA ARG A 32 -13.93 -13.86 -30.14
C ARG A 32 -14.95 -12.75 -29.85
N HIS A 33 -15.27 -11.96 -30.88
CA HIS A 33 -16.40 -11.01 -31.00
C HIS A 33 -16.15 -9.48 -30.85
N ILE A 34 -14.93 -8.96 -31.00
CA ILE A 34 -14.72 -7.50 -31.15
C ILE A 34 -14.34 -7.18 -32.60
N PRO A 35 -15.13 -6.38 -33.33
CA PRO A 35 -14.78 -5.98 -34.70
C PRO A 35 -13.45 -5.20 -34.74
N PRO A 36 -12.52 -5.50 -35.67
CA PRO A 36 -11.18 -4.89 -35.71
C PRO A 36 -11.18 -3.35 -35.70
N GLY A 37 -12.17 -2.71 -36.32
CA GLY A 37 -12.31 -1.24 -36.33
C GLY A 37 -12.74 -0.61 -35.01
N HIS A 38 -13.02 -1.39 -33.98
CA HIS A 38 -13.49 -0.91 -32.67
C HIS A 38 -12.48 -1.11 -31.54
N LEU A 39 -11.30 -1.64 -31.88
CA LEU A 39 -10.17 -1.74 -30.95
C LEU A 39 -9.64 -0.34 -30.61
N PRO A 40 -9.17 -0.12 -29.38
CA PRO A 40 -8.52 1.13 -29.01
C PRO A 40 -7.19 1.33 -29.77
N PRO A 41 -6.71 2.58 -29.90
CA PRO A 41 -5.37 2.88 -30.38
C PRO A 41 -4.28 2.17 -29.56
N ALA A 42 -3.09 2.01 -30.14
CA ALA A 42 -1.96 1.43 -29.43
C ALA A 42 -1.63 2.22 -28.15
N GLY A 43 -1.42 1.52 -27.03
CA GLY A 43 -1.16 2.13 -25.72
C GLY A 43 -2.41 2.62 -24.97
N MET A 44 -3.60 2.53 -25.57
CA MET A 44 -4.88 2.84 -24.92
C MET A 44 -5.68 1.57 -24.66
N CYS A 45 -6.57 1.66 -23.67
CA CYS A 45 -7.52 0.61 -23.35
C CYS A 45 -8.95 1.12 -23.56
N ARG A 46 -9.90 0.20 -23.68
CA ARG A 46 -11.33 0.51 -23.79
C ARG A 46 -12.10 -0.51 -22.96
N ILE A 47 -13.16 -0.08 -22.26
CA ILE A 47 -14.08 -1.01 -21.62
C ILE A 47 -15.11 -1.45 -22.69
N TRP A 48 -15.30 -2.74 -22.84
CA TRP A 48 -16.20 -3.34 -23.82
C TRP A 48 -17.32 -4.10 -23.12
N TYR A 49 -18.56 -3.78 -23.46
CA TYR A 49 -19.74 -4.44 -22.92
C TYR A 49 -20.28 -5.45 -23.94
N PRO A 50 -20.20 -6.77 -23.67
CA PRO A 50 -20.85 -7.77 -24.50
C PRO A 50 -22.35 -7.46 -24.68
N GLY A 51 -22.85 -7.56 -25.92
CA GLY A 51 -24.25 -7.27 -26.26
C GLY A 51 -24.58 -5.80 -26.55
N THR A 52 -23.67 -4.85 -26.26
CA THR A 52 -23.87 -3.44 -26.66
C THR A 52 -23.38 -3.22 -28.11
N PRO A 53 -24.17 -2.59 -28.99
CA PRO A 53 -23.77 -2.32 -30.36
C PRO A 53 -22.44 -1.54 -30.45
N PRO A 54 -21.55 -1.83 -31.42
CA PRO A 54 -20.20 -1.27 -31.46
C PRO A 54 -20.11 0.27 -31.43
N GLY A 55 -21.08 0.96 -32.04
CA GLY A 55 -21.17 2.43 -32.04
C GLY A 55 -21.66 3.05 -30.73
N HIS A 56 -22.18 2.25 -29.80
CA HIS A 56 -22.65 2.68 -28.47
C HIS A 56 -21.67 2.31 -27.34
N GLN A 57 -20.51 1.76 -27.69
CA GLN A 57 -19.46 1.41 -26.74
C GLN A 57 -18.72 2.67 -26.28
N PRO A 58 -18.28 2.76 -25.01
CA PRO A 58 -17.61 3.95 -24.48
C PRO A 58 -16.30 4.23 -25.22
N PRO A 59 -15.77 5.46 -25.20
CA PRO A 59 -14.52 5.79 -25.87
C PRO A 59 -13.32 5.06 -25.24
N PRO A 60 -12.21 4.93 -25.98
CA PRO A 60 -10.94 4.50 -25.41
C PRO A 60 -10.40 5.54 -24.41
N GLY A 61 -9.53 5.10 -23.50
CA GLY A 61 -8.90 5.94 -22.50
C GLY A 61 -7.61 5.33 -21.94
N ASP A 62 -7.09 5.98 -20.91
CA ASP A 62 -5.88 5.53 -20.22
C ASP A 62 -6.08 4.15 -19.56
N CYS A 63 -5.18 3.21 -19.85
CA CYS A 63 -5.25 1.85 -19.34
C CYS A 63 -5.21 1.76 -17.81
N ARG A 64 -4.41 2.59 -17.17
CA ARG A 64 -4.28 2.60 -15.70
C ARG A 64 -5.59 3.07 -15.04
N THR A 65 -6.29 3.99 -15.67
CA THR A 65 -7.57 4.52 -15.20
C THR A 65 -8.69 3.50 -15.44
N LEU A 66 -8.84 3.04 -16.67
CA LEU A 66 -9.94 2.14 -17.05
C LEU A 66 -9.83 0.75 -16.40
N SER A 67 -8.62 0.25 -16.17
CA SER A 67 -8.40 -1.04 -15.49
C SER A 67 -8.99 -1.09 -14.07
N ARG A 68 -9.13 0.05 -13.38
CA ARG A 68 -9.74 0.12 -12.04
C ARG A 68 -11.25 0.24 -12.08
N GLN A 69 -11.81 0.56 -13.24
CA GLN A 69 -13.21 0.94 -13.43
C GLN A 69 -14.01 -0.13 -14.18
N VAL A 70 -13.39 -1.26 -14.56
CA VAL A 70 -14.07 -2.35 -15.27
C VAL A 70 -15.19 -2.92 -14.39
N PRO A 71 -16.47 -2.76 -14.77
CA PRO A 71 -17.58 -3.37 -14.02
C PRO A 71 -17.69 -4.86 -14.31
N ARG A 72 -18.46 -5.58 -13.49
CA ARG A 72 -18.75 -7.01 -13.71
C ARG A 72 -19.46 -7.21 -15.04
N GLY A 73 -19.07 -8.26 -15.76
CA GLY A 73 -19.60 -8.57 -17.09
C GLY A 73 -19.05 -7.71 -18.23
N ALA A 74 -18.19 -6.72 -17.95
CA ALA A 74 -17.46 -5.98 -18.99
C ALA A 74 -16.03 -6.51 -19.15
N LEU A 75 -15.48 -6.29 -20.35
CA LEU A 75 -14.11 -6.63 -20.71
C LEU A 75 -13.27 -5.36 -20.75
N LEU A 76 -12.01 -5.42 -20.32
CA LEU A 76 -11.03 -4.41 -20.68
C LEU A 76 -10.31 -4.90 -21.94
N ILE A 77 -10.33 -4.10 -22.99
CA ILE A 77 -9.72 -4.46 -24.28
C ILE A 77 -8.59 -3.49 -24.58
N SER A 78 -7.53 -4.02 -25.20
CA SER A 78 -6.41 -3.31 -25.78
C SER A 78 -6.19 -3.86 -27.19
N ARG A 79 -5.25 -3.29 -27.96
CA ARG A 79 -5.01 -3.71 -29.34
C ARG A 79 -4.60 -5.18 -29.46
N ASP A 80 -3.88 -5.69 -28.46
CA ASP A 80 -3.25 -7.02 -28.46
C ASP A 80 -3.88 -7.99 -27.44
N ARG A 81 -4.67 -7.48 -26.48
CA ARG A 81 -5.15 -8.27 -25.34
C ARG A 81 -6.54 -7.85 -24.88
N SER A 82 -7.30 -8.80 -24.36
CA SER A 82 -8.57 -8.58 -23.66
C SER A 82 -8.53 -9.30 -22.31
N TRP A 83 -9.13 -8.67 -21.30
CA TRP A 83 -9.21 -9.20 -19.95
C TRP A 83 -10.64 -9.14 -19.45
N THR A 84 -11.12 -10.23 -18.87
CA THR A 84 -12.41 -10.25 -18.15
C THR A 84 -12.26 -9.66 -16.75
N TYR A 85 -13.37 -9.23 -16.15
CA TYR A 85 -13.42 -8.83 -14.74
C TYR A 85 -12.90 -9.95 -13.81
N GLU A 86 -13.21 -11.21 -14.12
CA GLU A 86 -12.85 -12.39 -13.32
C GLU A 86 -11.36 -12.72 -13.40
N GLU A 87 -10.74 -12.64 -14.58
CA GLU A 87 -9.27 -12.78 -14.75
C GLU A 87 -8.50 -11.67 -14.02
N ARG A 88 -9.05 -10.45 -13.97
CA ARG A 88 -8.42 -9.32 -13.28
C ARG A 88 -8.44 -9.44 -11.76
N GLN A 89 -9.39 -10.20 -11.19
CA GLN A 89 -9.50 -10.42 -9.74
C GLN A 89 -8.76 -11.66 -9.24
N ARG A 90 -8.19 -12.50 -10.11
CA ARG A 90 -7.33 -13.61 -9.68
C ARG A 90 -5.91 -13.09 -9.37
N PRO A 91 -5.42 -13.17 -8.11
CA PRO A 91 -4.09 -12.68 -7.73
C PRO A 91 -2.90 -13.40 -8.38
N ASP A 92 -3.16 -14.48 -9.11
CA ASP A 92 -2.18 -15.49 -9.51
C ASP A 92 -1.66 -15.32 -10.96
N TYR A 93 -2.20 -14.38 -11.74
CA TYR A 93 -1.86 -14.27 -13.17
C TYR A 93 -0.63 -13.39 -13.51
N TYR A 94 0.06 -12.80 -12.52
CA TYR A 94 1.21 -11.92 -12.79
C TYR A 94 2.59 -12.60 -12.65
N TYR A 95 2.69 -13.92 -12.42
CA TYR A 95 3.98 -14.57 -12.13
C TYR A 95 4.29 -15.89 -12.86
N HIS A 96 3.60 -16.22 -13.96
CA HIS A 96 3.87 -17.47 -14.71
C HIS A 96 4.11 -17.26 -16.21
N LYS A 97 5.09 -16.42 -16.58
CA LYS A 97 5.55 -16.39 -17.98
C LYS A 97 7.06 -16.41 -18.21
N HIS A 98 7.89 -16.46 -17.16
CA HIS A 98 9.35 -16.46 -17.30
C HIS A 98 10.04 -17.83 -17.09
N TYR A 99 9.29 -18.93 -16.95
CA TYR A 99 9.89 -20.27 -16.79
C TYR A 99 9.43 -21.31 -17.83
N ALA A 100 8.91 -20.88 -18.97
CA ALA A 100 8.71 -21.78 -20.11
C ALA A 100 10.05 -21.96 -20.85
N GLY A 101 10.95 -22.79 -20.29
CA GLY A 101 12.24 -23.11 -20.91
C GLY A 101 13.35 -23.60 -19.99
N ARG A 102 13.05 -24.11 -18.78
CA ARG A 102 14.06 -24.77 -17.93
C ARG A 102 13.79 -26.27 -17.86
N PRO A 103 14.82 -27.13 -18.01
CA PRO A 103 14.67 -28.58 -17.94
C PRO A 103 14.04 -29.00 -16.62
N ASP A 104 13.23 -30.05 -16.72
CA ASP A 104 12.71 -30.85 -15.62
C ASP A 104 13.83 -31.18 -14.61
N TRP A 105 13.75 -30.58 -13.42
CA TRP A 105 14.53 -30.97 -12.26
C TRP A 105 13.57 -31.50 -11.21
N HIS A 106 12.99 -32.66 -11.49
CA HIS A 106 12.55 -33.57 -10.44
C HIS A 106 13.77 -34.09 -9.65
N GLU A 107 13.58 -34.18 -8.34
CA GLU A 107 14.45 -34.78 -7.32
C GLU A 107 15.80 -34.10 -6.98
N ASP A 108 15.74 -32.99 -6.23
CA ASP A 108 16.51 -32.91 -4.98
C ASP A 108 15.78 -31.98 -3.98
N HIS A 109 15.16 -32.57 -2.97
CA HIS A 109 14.56 -31.86 -1.84
C HIS A 109 15.66 -31.32 -0.92
N ARG A 110 16.40 -30.31 -1.42
CA ARG A 110 17.39 -29.57 -0.64
C ARG A 110 17.36 -28.07 -0.98
N TYR A 111 16.19 -27.47 -0.95
CA TYR A 111 16.04 -26.02 -0.83
C TYR A 111 15.24 -25.71 0.44
N PRO A 112 15.85 -25.14 1.49
CA PRO A 112 15.12 -24.59 2.62
C PRO A 112 14.23 -23.46 2.13
N HIS A 113 12.94 -23.73 2.02
CA HIS A 113 11.94 -22.77 1.59
C HIS A 113 11.60 -21.83 2.76
N ASP A 114 12.55 -20.97 3.16
CA ASP A 114 12.38 -19.92 4.17
C ASP A 114 12.56 -18.54 3.53
N TYR A 115 11.63 -18.16 2.65
CA TYR A 115 11.45 -16.74 2.34
C TYR A 115 10.69 -16.09 3.50
N ASP A 116 11.44 -15.78 4.56
CA ASP A 116 10.98 -15.09 5.76
C ASP A 116 10.53 -13.65 5.43
N GLY A 117 9.24 -13.46 5.16
CA GLY A 117 8.60 -12.15 5.07
C GLY A 117 8.77 -11.30 6.34
N ARG A 118 9.05 -11.90 7.51
CA ARG A 118 9.33 -11.16 8.76
C ARG A 118 10.67 -10.43 8.68
N ARG A 119 11.67 -10.95 7.95
CA ARG A 119 12.99 -10.31 7.83
C ARG A 119 12.93 -8.97 7.09
N TYR A 120 12.04 -8.83 6.12
CA TYR A 120 11.85 -7.57 5.38
C TYR A 120 11.07 -6.54 6.20
N SER A 121 10.03 -6.96 6.94
CA SER A 121 9.32 -6.08 7.90
C SER A 121 10.24 -5.61 9.03
N ARG A 122 11.03 -6.51 9.62
CA ARG A 122 11.95 -6.19 10.73
C ARG A 122 13.11 -5.28 10.32
N ASN A 123 13.66 -5.46 9.11
CA ASN A 123 14.65 -4.52 8.59
C ASN A 123 14.03 -3.13 8.28
N GLY A 124 12.73 -3.07 8.03
CA GLY A 124 11.94 -1.84 7.95
C GLY A 124 11.79 -1.14 9.30
N GLU A 125 11.40 -1.90 10.34
CA GLU A 125 11.28 -1.46 11.73
C GLU A 125 12.60 -0.87 12.25
N ILE A 126 13.72 -1.60 12.15
CA ILE A 126 15.05 -1.09 12.58
C ILE A 126 15.46 0.19 11.84
N ARG A 127 15.08 0.36 10.57
CA ARG A 127 15.34 1.61 9.83
C ARG A 127 14.48 2.76 10.33
N GLN A 128 13.24 2.47 10.74
CA GLN A 128 12.33 3.42 11.35
C GLN A 128 12.85 3.86 12.72
N ASP A 129 13.16 2.93 13.63
CA ASP A 129 13.62 3.29 14.98
C ASP A 129 14.93 4.10 14.95
N ARG A 130 15.80 3.84 13.97
CA ARG A 130 17.01 4.65 13.75
C ARG A 130 16.68 6.10 13.36
N ARG A 131 15.60 6.33 12.61
CA ARG A 131 15.11 7.68 12.29
C ARG A 131 14.50 8.30 13.54
N ASP A 132 13.67 7.57 14.27
CA ASP A 132 13.00 8.08 15.47
C ASP A 132 14.02 8.47 16.56
N VAL A 133 15.10 7.69 16.74
CA VAL A 133 16.22 8.06 17.62
C VAL A 133 16.96 9.31 17.13
N ARG A 134 17.08 9.51 15.83
CA ARG A 134 17.73 10.72 15.27
C ARG A 134 16.87 11.94 15.52
N ASP A 135 15.58 11.84 15.26
CA ASP A 135 14.62 12.94 15.38
C ASP A 135 14.47 13.32 16.87
N ALA A 136 14.33 12.33 17.77
CA ALA A 136 14.31 12.58 19.22
C ALA A 136 15.60 13.22 19.76
N ARG A 137 16.77 12.96 19.15
CA ARG A 137 18.02 13.67 19.49
C ARG A 137 17.99 15.12 19.04
N GLN A 138 17.44 15.39 17.85
CA GLN A 138 17.31 16.73 17.31
C GLN A 138 16.36 17.57 18.17
N ASP A 139 15.21 17.03 18.56
CA ASP A 139 14.24 17.69 19.44
C ASP A 139 14.89 18.04 20.79
N LEU A 140 15.57 17.07 21.42
CA LEU A 140 16.26 17.32 22.68
C LEU A 140 17.35 18.39 22.57
N GLN A 141 18.02 18.47 21.41
CA GLN A 141 19.01 19.51 21.15
C GLN A 141 18.34 20.89 21.03
N GLN A 142 17.22 20.99 20.33
CA GLN A 142 16.46 22.24 20.18
C GLN A 142 15.92 22.73 21.53
N ASP A 143 15.34 21.85 22.35
CA ASP A 143 14.83 22.20 23.67
C ASP A 143 15.93 22.71 24.60
N ARG A 144 17.13 22.09 24.53
CA ARG A 144 18.30 22.53 25.29
C ARG A 144 18.78 23.92 24.85
N GLN A 145 18.78 24.18 23.55
CA GLN A 145 19.13 25.50 23.01
C GLN A 145 18.11 26.57 23.47
N GLN A 146 16.82 26.26 23.42
CA GLN A 146 15.78 27.18 23.86
C GLN A 146 15.85 27.45 25.37
N LEU A 147 16.11 26.43 26.19
CA LEU A 147 16.36 26.58 27.62
C LEU A 147 17.59 27.46 27.90
N GLN A 148 18.66 27.32 27.11
CA GLN A 148 19.85 28.14 27.24
C GLN A 148 19.54 29.61 26.91
N LYS A 149 18.87 29.89 25.79
CA LYS A 149 18.45 31.26 25.42
C LYS A 149 17.64 31.92 26.53
N ASN A 150 16.61 31.25 27.05
CA ASN A 150 15.79 31.82 28.12
C ASN A 150 16.58 32.07 29.41
N ARG A 151 17.60 31.25 29.71
CA ARG A 151 18.51 31.49 30.84
C ARG A 151 19.40 32.72 30.63
N ASP A 152 19.84 32.94 29.41
CA ASP A 152 20.67 34.09 29.05
C ASP A 152 19.87 35.39 29.10
N GLU A 153 18.62 35.39 28.61
CA GLU A 153 17.70 36.54 28.75
C GLU A 153 17.42 36.85 30.23
N LEU A 154 17.03 35.86 31.03
CA LEU A 154 16.85 36.06 32.48
C LEU A 154 18.10 36.65 33.17
N LYS A 155 19.31 36.29 32.70
CA LYS A 155 20.55 36.85 33.24
C LYS A 155 20.70 38.32 32.86
N LYS A 156 20.30 38.73 31.66
CA LYS A 156 20.30 40.13 31.21
C LYS A 156 19.29 40.95 32.00
N ASP A 157 18.05 40.49 32.13
CA ASP A 157 17.00 41.19 32.89
C ASP A 157 17.41 41.42 34.34
N ARG A 158 18.03 40.41 34.96
CA ARG A 158 18.57 40.54 36.33
C ARG A 158 19.73 41.52 36.42
N ALA A 159 20.51 41.69 35.37
CA ALA A 159 21.59 42.67 35.31
C ALA A 159 21.04 44.08 35.07
N GLU A 160 20.00 44.23 34.25
CA GLU A 160 19.28 45.47 34.01
C GLU A 160 18.61 45.98 35.28
N LEU A 161 17.78 45.16 35.93
CA LEU A 161 17.19 45.52 37.22
C LEU A 161 18.24 45.95 38.26
N ARG A 162 19.43 45.32 38.27
CA ARG A 162 20.52 45.72 39.17
C ARG A 162 21.10 47.10 38.82
N ARG A 163 21.16 47.45 37.54
CA ARG A 163 21.56 48.79 37.08
C ARG A 163 20.49 49.82 37.41
N ASP A 164 19.23 49.53 37.11
CA ASP A 164 18.11 50.45 37.36
C ASP A 164 17.96 50.77 38.85
N ILE A 165 18.14 49.77 39.72
CA ILE A 165 18.19 50.00 41.18
C ILE A 165 19.38 50.90 41.57
N ARG A 166 20.55 50.73 40.95
CA ARG A 166 21.75 51.54 41.23
C ARG A 166 21.58 52.98 40.76
N ASP A 167 20.95 53.17 39.61
CA ASP A 167 20.79 54.46 38.94
C ASP A 167 19.56 55.23 39.48
N GLY A 168 18.80 54.63 40.40
CA GLY A 168 17.70 55.28 41.11
C GLY A 168 16.39 55.31 40.32
N ALA A 169 16.15 54.30 39.48
CA ALA A 169 14.94 54.18 38.68
C ALA A 169 13.65 54.22 39.52
N SER A 170 12.54 54.58 38.87
CA SER A 170 11.26 54.71 39.54
C SER A 170 10.73 53.36 40.04
N ARG A 171 9.89 53.38 41.08
CA ARG A 171 9.23 52.16 41.58
C ARG A 171 8.40 51.44 40.51
N LYS A 172 7.91 52.16 39.51
CA LYS A 172 7.11 51.58 38.42
C LYS A 172 7.99 50.76 37.47
N GLU A 173 9.17 51.27 37.12
CA GLU A 173 10.17 50.57 36.28
C GLU A 173 10.66 49.31 36.98
N ILE A 174 11.15 49.43 38.22
CA ILE A 174 11.60 48.28 39.04
C ILE A 174 10.52 47.19 39.16
N ARG A 175 9.24 47.57 39.19
CA ARG A 175 8.13 46.60 39.21
C ARG A 175 7.94 45.93 37.85
N GLY A 176 8.16 46.64 36.76
CA GLY A 176 8.20 46.14 35.39
C GLY A 176 9.26 45.06 35.24
N ASP A 177 10.52 45.35 35.53
CA ASP A 177 11.62 44.39 35.33
C ASP A 177 11.45 43.15 36.22
N ARG A 178 10.93 43.33 37.44
CA ARG A 178 10.57 42.19 38.31
C ARG A 178 9.49 41.29 37.72
N LYS A 179 8.57 41.86 36.93
CA LYS A 179 7.54 41.10 36.24
C LYS A 179 8.16 40.34 35.06
N GLU A 180 9.02 40.96 34.28
CA GLU A 180 9.73 40.31 33.16
C GLU A 180 10.60 39.14 33.64
N ILE A 181 11.40 39.35 34.69
CA ILE A 181 12.18 38.29 35.36
C ILE A 181 11.29 37.12 35.79
N ARG A 182 10.07 37.39 36.27
CA ARG A 182 9.12 36.34 36.67
C ARG A 182 8.62 35.56 35.45
N GLU A 183 8.29 36.25 34.37
CA GLU A 183 7.84 35.62 33.12
C GLU A 183 8.94 34.74 32.52
N ASP A 184 10.18 35.22 32.51
CA ASP A 184 11.32 34.45 32.03
C ASP A 184 11.62 33.23 32.91
N ALA A 185 11.47 33.36 34.24
CA ALA A 185 11.56 32.22 35.14
C ALA A 185 10.47 31.16 34.86
N GLN A 186 9.26 31.57 34.48
CA GLN A 186 8.19 30.66 34.07
C GLN A 186 8.53 29.93 32.77
N LYS A 187 8.98 30.66 31.73
CA LYS A 187 9.41 30.06 30.47
C LYS A 187 10.56 29.06 30.66
N ILE A 188 11.52 29.35 31.55
CA ILE A 188 12.60 28.41 31.89
C ILE A 188 12.04 27.15 32.55
N ALA A 189 11.03 27.28 33.41
CA ALA A 189 10.39 26.13 34.05
C ALA A 189 9.64 25.26 33.02
N GLU A 190 9.01 25.86 32.02
CA GLU A 190 8.36 25.17 30.90
C GLU A 190 9.39 24.44 30.03
N ASN A 191 10.40 25.12 29.51
CA ASN A 191 11.44 24.48 28.69
C ASN A 191 12.17 23.35 29.43
N ARG A 192 12.29 23.44 30.77
CA ARG A 192 12.85 22.34 31.58
C ARG A 192 11.98 21.09 31.54
N LYS A 193 10.66 21.24 31.48
CA LYS A 193 9.73 20.12 31.28
C LYS A 193 9.89 19.55 29.88
N ASP A 194 10.02 20.40 28.85
CA ASP A 194 10.20 19.95 27.46
C ASP A 194 11.48 19.15 27.29
N VAL A 195 12.62 19.68 27.81
CA VAL A 195 13.90 18.94 27.85
C VAL A 195 13.75 17.58 28.53
N ARG A 196 12.97 17.50 29.62
CA ARG A 196 12.72 16.23 30.32
C ARG A 196 11.89 15.28 29.45
N GLN A 197 10.84 15.76 28.81
CA GLN A 197 9.99 14.97 27.93
C GLN A 197 10.77 14.44 26.71
N SER A 198 11.52 15.30 26.02
CA SER A 198 12.35 14.91 24.87
C SER A 198 13.46 13.95 25.27
N ARG A 199 14.01 14.07 26.49
CA ARG A 199 14.94 13.08 27.03
C ARG A 199 14.28 11.71 27.24
N ASN A 200 13.04 11.68 27.74
CA ASN A 200 12.30 10.43 27.91
C ASN A 200 12.00 9.78 26.55
N LYS A 201 11.46 10.54 25.58
CA LYS A 201 11.21 10.07 24.21
C LYS A 201 12.46 9.49 23.56
N LEU A 202 13.62 10.14 23.76
CA LEU A 202 14.90 9.62 23.28
C LEU A 202 15.31 8.32 23.97
N GLY A 203 14.96 8.15 25.26
CA GLY A 203 15.13 6.89 25.98
C GLY A 203 14.27 5.79 25.34
N ASP A 204 12.98 6.05 25.21
CA ASP A 204 12.00 5.11 24.66
C ASP A 204 12.39 4.64 23.25
N ALA A 205 12.69 5.59 22.34
CA ALA A 205 13.12 5.26 20.97
C ALA A 205 14.43 4.43 20.93
N ARG A 206 15.34 4.63 21.91
CA ARG A 206 16.56 3.83 22.01
C ARG A 206 16.28 2.42 22.52
N ASP A 207 15.34 2.28 23.45
CA ASP A 207 14.94 0.98 23.98
C ASP A 207 14.20 0.17 22.92
N GLU A 208 13.30 0.79 22.15
CA GLU A 208 12.63 0.18 20.98
C GLU A 208 13.66 -0.33 19.95
N LEU A 209 14.58 0.54 19.51
CA LEU A 209 15.66 0.15 18.60
C LEU A 209 16.50 -0.99 19.17
N ARG A 210 16.80 -0.98 20.47
CA ARG A 210 17.59 -2.05 21.11
C ARG A 210 16.84 -3.37 21.07
N ASP A 211 15.54 -3.36 21.35
CA ASP A 211 14.73 -4.57 21.41
C ASP A 211 14.53 -5.17 20.02
N ASP A 212 14.34 -4.36 18.98
CA ASP A 212 14.25 -4.86 17.61
C ASP A 212 15.59 -5.34 17.06
N LEU A 213 16.70 -4.73 17.49
CA LEU A 213 18.03 -5.27 17.23
C LEU A 213 18.29 -6.61 17.94
N ARG A 214 17.75 -6.83 19.14
CA ARG A 214 17.85 -8.11 19.87
C ARG A 214 17.01 -9.22 19.26
N ARG A 215 15.87 -8.85 18.67
CA ARG A 215 14.96 -9.79 18.00
C ARG A 215 15.50 -10.25 16.64
N ARG A 216 16.45 -9.52 16.05
CA ARG A 216 17.05 -9.77 14.73
C ARG A 216 17.89 -11.04 14.68
#